data_AF-A0AB35W3D9-F1
#
_entry.id   AF-A0AB35W3D9-F1
#
_cell.length_a   1.000
_cell.length_b   1.000
_cell.length_c   1.000
_cell.angle_alpha   90.00
_cell.angle_beta   90.00
_cell.angle_gamma   90.00
#
_symmetry.space_group_name_H-M   'P 1'
#
loop_
_entity.id
_entity.type
_entity.pdbx_description
1 polymer ?
#
loop_
_entity_poly.entity_id
_entity_poly.type
_entity_poly.pdbx_seq_one_letter_code
_entity_poly.pdbx_strand_id
1 'polypeptide(L)'
;MFINALSSFLEKLASKEELDEWYLSTFIDENVYSLLPAEAFEFSSHVIKLIKNDAQPDYTYELLTILLALQHQSGTTQVPEILKNSPNFFDEIIKKNP
;
A
#
# COMPACT_ATOMS: atom_id res chain seq x y z
N MET A 1 0.08 11.87 -8.79
CA MET A 1 -0.99 11.06 -9.41
C MET A 1 -1.36 9.91 -8.50
N PHE A 2 -0.42 9.00 -8.19
CA PHE A 2 -0.64 7.87 -7.27
C PHE A 2 -1.14 8.24 -5.87
N ILE A 3 -0.50 9.19 -5.17
CA ILE A 3 -0.91 9.56 -3.79
C ILE A 3 -2.38 10.00 -3.74
N ASN A 4 -2.81 10.86 -4.67
CA ASN A 4 -4.21 11.30 -4.73
C ASN A 4 -5.16 10.14 -5.04
N ALA A 5 -4.78 9.27 -5.98
CA ALA A 5 -5.57 8.08 -6.30
C ALA A 5 -5.68 7.14 -5.10
N LEU A 6 -4.60 6.93 -4.36
CA LEU A 6 -4.57 6.14 -3.14
C LEU A 6 -5.46 6.76 -2.05
N SER A 7 -5.38 8.07 -1.83
CA SER A 7 -6.27 8.77 -0.89
C SER A 7 -7.74 8.59 -1.26
N SER A 8 -8.12 8.82 -2.52
CA SER A 8 -9.50 8.62 -2.99
C SER A 8 -9.94 7.16 -2.90
N PHE A 9 -9.02 6.22 -3.14
CA PHE A 9 -9.30 4.79 -2.98
C PHE A 9 -9.61 4.46 -1.52
N LEU A 10 -8.80 4.92 -0.57
CA LEU A 10 -9.03 4.71 0.86
C LEU A 10 -10.33 5.37 1.35
N GLU A 11 -10.67 6.55 0.85
CA GLU A 11 -11.97 7.20 1.11
C GLU A 11 -13.14 6.34 0.61
N LYS A 12 -13.00 5.73 -0.58
CA LYS A 12 -14.01 4.81 -1.13
C LYS A 12 -14.15 3.53 -0.29
N LEU A 13 -13.04 2.98 0.22
CA LEU A 13 -13.14 1.83 1.13
C LEU A 13 -13.84 2.21 2.45
N ALA A 14 -13.63 3.45 2.92
CA ALA A 14 -14.27 4.01 4.11
C ALA A 14 -15.76 4.32 3.96
N SER A 15 -16.25 4.57 2.74
CA SER A 15 -17.66 4.90 2.52
C SER A 15 -18.60 3.70 2.65
N LYS A 16 -18.08 2.46 2.76
CA LYS A 16 -18.86 1.20 2.75
C LYS A 16 -19.76 1.05 1.53
N GLU A 17 -19.42 1.73 0.44
CA GLU A 17 -20.04 1.51 -0.86
C GLU A 17 -19.74 0.08 -1.35
N GLU A 18 -20.64 -0.46 -2.18
CA GLU A 18 -20.42 -1.75 -2.81
C GLU A 18 -19.20 -1.67 -3.73
N LEU A 19 -18.15 -2.44 -3.37
CA LEU A 19 -16.95 -2.59 -4.18
C LEU A 19 -17.17 -3.73 -5.17
N ASP A 20 -16.83 -3.50 -6.43
CA ASP A 20 -16.81 -4.57 -7.42
C ASP A 20 -15.71 -5.58 -7.10
N GLU A 21 -15.85 -6.82 -7.57
CA GLU A 21 -14.88 -7.90 -7.32
C GLU A 21 -13.45 -7.58 -7.77
N TRP A 22 -13.29 -6.62 -8.68
CA TRP A 22 -12.03 -6.25 -9.32
C TRP A 22 -11.50 -4.90 -8.84
N TYR A 23 -12.06 -4.32 -7.78
CA TYR A 23 -11.71 -2.96 -7.31
C TYR A 23 -10.21 -2.78 -7.08
N LEU A 24 -9.59 -3.77 -6.43
CA LEU A 24 -8.19 -3.73 -6.04
C LEU A 24 -7.26 -4.02 -7.23
N SER A 25 -7.61 -4.99 -8.09
CA SER A 25 -6.82 -5.27 -9.30
C SER A 25 -6.87 -4.09 -10.26
N THR A 26 -8.04 -3.50 -10.45
CA THR A 26 -8.23 -2.30 -11.29
C THR A 26 -7.38 -1.14 -10.78
N PHE A 27 -7.41 -0.90 -9.45
CA PHE A 27 -6.57 0.12 -8.86
C PHE A 27 -5.07 -0.11 -9.13
N ILE A 28 -4.60 -1.35 -8.98
CA ILE A 28 -3.20 -1.73 -9.22
C ILE A 28 -2.81 -1.54 -10.68
N ASP A 29 -3.62 -2.04 -11.62
CA ASP A 29 -3.34 -1.93 -13.05
C ASP A 29 -3.25 -0.47 -13.51
N GLU A 30 -4.18 0.37 -13.03
CA GLU A 30 -4.25 1.77 -13.42
C GLU A 30 -3.21 2.66 -12.73
N ASN A 31 -2.90 2.40 -11.45
CA ASN A 31 -2.16 3.34 -10.61
C ASN A 31 -0.78 2.83 -10.16
N VAL A 32 -0.54 1.51 -10.19
CA VAL A 32 0.75 0.92 -9.79
C VAL A 32 1.56 0.52 -11.02
N TYR A 33 1.00 -0.27 -11.93
CA TYR A 33 1.77 -0.74 -13.10
C TYR A 33 2.03 0.34 -14.16
N SER A 34 1.36 1.49 -14.05
CA SER A 34 1.65 2.68 -14.85
C SER A 34 2.86 3.49 -14.35
N LEU A 35 3.36 3.21 -13.14
CA LEU A 35 4.48 3.93 -12.53
C LEU A 35 5.82 3.53 -13.13
N LEU A 36 6.77 4.47 -13.14
CA LEU A 36 8.18 4.13 -13.36
C LEU A 36 8.71 3.33 -12.15
N PRO A 37 9.68 2.43 -12.33
CA PRO A 37 10.26 1.65 -11.23
C PRO A 37 10.76 2.50 -10.05
N ALA A 38 11.36 3.67 -10.34
CA ALA A 38 11.83 4.59 -9.30
C ALA A 38 10.68 5.22 -8.50
N GLU A 39 9.57 5.55 -9.15
CA GLU A 39 8.37 6.09 -8.49
C GLU A 39 7.69 5.02 -7.64
N ALA A 40 7.58 3.79 -8.16
CA ALA A 40 7.05 2.65 -7.41
C ALA A 40 7.88 2.39 -6.13
N PHE A 41 9.21 2.48 -6.23
CA PHE A 41 10.09 2.40 -5.08
C PHE A 41 9.84 3.55 -4.08
N GLU A 42 9.74 4.79 -4.55
CA GLU A 42 9.48 5.94 -3.68
C GLU A 42 8.14 5.82 -2.95
N PHE A 43 7.07 5.46 -3.68
CA PHE A 43 5.73 5.32 -3.11
C PHE A 43 5.57 4.13 -2.17
N SER A 44 6.43 3.11 -2.27
CA SER A 44 6.47 2.04 -1.25
C SER A 44 6.68 2.59 0.16
N SER A 45 7.54 3.61 0.30
CA SER A 45 7.78 4.28 1.59
C SER A 45 6.56 5.04 2.09
N HIS A 46 5.73 5.57 1.18
CA HIS A 46 4.48 6.23 1.53
C HIS A 46 3.45 5.23 2.05
N VAL A 47 3.27 4.11 1.35
CA VAL A 47 2.33 3.04 1.78
C VAL A 47 2.76 2.42 3.11
N ILE A 48 4.07 2.20 3.32
CA ILE A 48 4.57 1.70 4.62
C ILE A 48 4.28 2.69 5.76
N LYS A 49 4.38 4.00 5.50
CA LYS A 49 4.00 5.01 6.50
C LYS A 49 2.52 4.96 6.84
N LEU A 50 1.65 4.78 5.85
CA LEU A 50 0.20 4.63 6.06
C LEU A 50 -0.09 3.41 6.93
N ILE A 51 0.45 2.24 6.57
CA ILE A 51 0.28 1.01 7.37
C ILE A 51 0.80 1.18 8.81
N LYS A 52 1.88 1.95 9.00
CA LYS A 52 2.46 2.19 10.33
C LYS A 52 1.61 3.15 11.18
N ASN A 53 1.15 4.24 10.56
CA ASN A 53 0.52 5.38 11.23
C ASN A 53 -0.99 5.21 11.40
N ASP A 54 -1.67 4.61 10.41
CA ASP A 54 -3.10 4.37 10.45
C ASP A 54 -3.36 3.09 11.23
N ALA A 55 -3.88 3.26 12.44
CA ALA A 55 -4.32 2.20 13.34
C ALA A 55 -5.62 1.52 12.88
N GLN A 56 -5.96 1.58 11.58
CA GLN A 56 -7.24 1.05 11.09
C GLN A 56 -7.07 -0.34 10.47
N PRO A 57 -7.77 -1.36 11.01
CA PRO A 57 -7.71 -2.73 10.49
C PRO A 57 -8.42 -2.86 9.14
N ASP A 58 -9.37 -1.99 8.83
CA ASP A 58 -10.36 -2.20 7.77
C ASP A 58 -9.76 -2.31 6.35
N TYR A 59 -8.59 -1.69 6.10
CA TYR A 59 -7.94 -1.69 4.77
C TYR A 59 -6.50 -2.21 4.78
N THR A 60 -6.11 -2.93 5.84
CA THR A 60 -4.74 -3.45 5.96
C THR A 60 -4.42 -4.41 4.81
N TYR A 61 -5.38 -5.23 4.41
CA TYR A 61 -5.22 -6.18 3.31
C TYR A 61 -4.91 -5.48 1.98
N GLU A 62 -5.66 -4.44 1.64
CA GLU A 62 -5.51 -3.65 0.43
C GLU A 62 -4.15 -2.95 0.41
N LEU A 63 -3.77 -2.30 1.51
CA LEU A 63 -2.48 -1.61 1.62
C LEU A 63 -1.29 -2.57 1.49
N LEU A 64 -1.37 -3.77 2.08
CA LEU A 64 -0.32 -4.79 1.93
C LEU A 64 -0.24 -5.31 0.48
N THR A 65 -1.38 -5.48 -0.18
CA THR A 65 -1.44 -5.93 -1.57
C THR A 65 -0.86 -4.87 -2.52
N ILE A 66 -1.21 -3.60 -2.31
CA ILE A 66 -0.64 -2.46 -3.03
C ILE A 66 0.87 -2.36 -2.79
N LEU A 67 1.33 -2.56 -1.54
CA LEU A 67 2.76 -2.56 -1.21
C LEU A 67 3.52 -3.67 -1.96
N LEU A 68 2.94 -4.86 -2.05
CA LEU A 68 3.52 -5.97 -2.81
C LEU A 68 3.62 -5.64 -4.31
N ALA A 69 2.57 -5.05 -4.89
CA ALA A 69 2.57 -4.63 -6.28
C ALA A 69 3.61 -3.53 -6.55
N LEU A 70 3.74 -2.54 -5.66
CA LEU A 70 4.78 -1.50 -5.74
C LEU A 70 6.19 -2.09 -5.66
N GLN A 71 6.41 -3.06 -4.75
CA GLN A 71 7.68 -3.76 -4.65
C GLN A 71 8.00 -4.49 -5.96
N HIS A 72 7.03 -5.20 -6.54
CA HIS A 72 7.23 -5.89 -7.81
C HIS A 72 7.55 -4.91 -8.95
N GLN A 73 6.76 -3.84 -9.09
CA GLN A 73 6.94 -2.81 -10.11
C GLN A 73 8.28 -2.07 -9.98
N SER A 74 8.77 -1.90 -8.75
CA SER A 74 10.05 -1.23 -8.50
C SER A 74 11.26 -1.99 -9.06
N GLY A 75 11.13 -3.31 -9.29
CA GLY A 75 12.18 -4.13 -9.89
C GLY A 75 13.49 -4.15 -9.09
N THR A 76 13.46 -3.82 -7.79
CA THR A 76 14.66 -3.68 -6.96
C THR A 76 14.61 -4.54 -5.71
N THR A 77 15.79 -4.92 -5.22
CA THR A 77 15.99 -5.58 -3.92
C THR A 77 16.32 -4.59 -2.81
N GLN A 78 16.33 -3.29 -3.12
CA GLN A 78 16.55 -2.26 -2.12
C GLN A 78 15.43 -2.26 -1.08
N VAL A 79 15.82 -2.08 0.18
CA VAL A 79 14.89 -1.99 1.31
C VAL A 79 14.59 -0.51 1.57
N PRO A 80 13.30 -0.11 1.59
CA PRO A 80 12.90 1.23 2.02
C PRO A 80 13.47 1.59 3.40
N GLU A 81 13.99 2.80 3.54
CA GLU A 81 14.69 3.24 4.76
C GLU A 81 13.82 3.13 6.03
N ILE A 82 12.51 3.31 5.87
CA ILE A 82 11.54 3.16 6.96
C ILE A 82 11.51 1.75 7.55
N LEU A 83 11.73 0.70 6.74
CA LEU A 83 11.79 -0.69 7.22
C LEU A 83 13.12 -1.01 7.89
N LYS A 84 14.23 -0.40 7.42
CA LYS A 84 15.53 -0.54 8.10
C LYS A 84 15.48 -0.01 9.53
N ASN A 85 14.75 1.08 9.72
CA ASN A 85 14.52 1.69 11.04
C ASN A 85 13.40 1.01 11.84
N SER A 86 12.76 -0.04 11.32
CA SER A 86 11.64 -0.75 11.96
C SER A 86 11.68 -2.23 11.60
N PRO A 87 12.69 -2.99 12.08
CA PRO A 87 12.91 -4.38 11.68
C PRO A 87 11.76 -5.33 12.05
N ASN A 88 10.97 -4.98 13.08
CA ASN A 88 9.82 -5.77 13.55
C ASN A 88 8.48 -5.30 12.95
N PHE A 89 8.49 -4.53 11.85
CA PHE A 89 7.30 -3.90 11.28
C PHE A 89 6.15 -4.88 11.02
N PHE A 90 6.43 -6.04 10.41
CA PHE A 90 5.38 -7.03 10.13
C PHE A 90 4.84 -7.70 11.40
N ASP A 91 5.70 -7.96 12.39
CA ASP A 91 5.27 -8.48 13.68
C ASP A 91 4.36 -7.48 14.42
N GLU A 92 4.64 -6.18 14.29
CA GLU A 92 3.80 -5.11 14.85
C GLU A 92 2.42 -5.06 14.19
N ILE A 93 2.33 -5.32 12.87
CA ILE A 93 1.05 -5.38 12.15
C ILE A 93 0.21 -6.56 12.63
N ILE A 94 0.81 -7.76 12.69
CA ILE A 94 0.11 -8.99 13.10
C ILE A 94 -0.44 -8.85 14.53
N LYS A 95 0.31 -8.24 15.44
CA LYS A 95 -0.14 -8.00 16.82
C LYS A 95 -1.31 -7.02 16.93
N LYS A 96 -1.48 -6.11 15.96
CA LYS A 96 -2.58 -5.12 15.95
C LYS A 96 -3.88 -5.70 15.36
N ASN A 97 -3.77 -6.75 14.54
CA ASN A 97 -4.89 -7.45 13.91
C ASN A 97 -4.99 -8.89 14.45
N PRO A 98 -5.51 -9.10 15.68
CA PRO A 98 -5.62 -10.42 16.31
C PRO A 98 -6.66 -11.35 15.66
#